data_AF-A0A5C7MNG7-F1
#
_entry.id   AF-A0A5C7MNG7-F1
#
_cell.length_a   1.000
_cell.length_b   1.000
_cell.length_c   1.000
_cell.angle_alpha   90.00
_cell.angle_beta   90.00
_cell.angle_gamma   90.00
#
_symmetry.space_group_name_H-M   'P 1'
#
loop_
_entity.id
_entity.type
_entity.pdbx_description
1 polymer ?
#
loop_
_entity_poly.entity_id
_entity_poly.type
_entity_poly.pdbx_seq_one_letter_code
_entity_poly.pdbx_strand_id
1 'polypeptide(L)'
;MKLLANPGHVPLQDWRAIYRGAHPELDPACRAGIAASAASVSRIIAKDEPVYGINTGFGRLATVRIDDVDLEALQRNIVLSHAAGVGDAMPIPVARLMMSLKLTSLAQGASGVRPGTVALLEAMLEKGLTPLIPAQGSVGASGDLAPLAHLAAAMIGTGTISVGGQHVEASA
;
A
#
# COMPACT_ATOMS: atom_id res chain seq x y z
N MET A 1 -13.97 -15.94 -3.16
CA MET A 1 -13.71 -15.04 -2.03
C MET A 1 -12.95 -15.80 -0.96
N LYS A 2 -12.03 -15.15 -0.23
CA LYS A 2 -11.21 -15.71 0.84
C LYS A 2 -11.15 -14.71 1.98
N LEU A 3 -11.83 -15.04 3.08
CA LEU A 3 -11.81 -14.24 4.29
C LEU A 3 -10.46 -14.37 4.98
N LEU A 4 -9.85 -13.23 5.31
CA LEU A 4 -8.57 -13.12 5.99
C LEU A 4 -8.81 -12.69 7.44
N ALA A 5 -9.20 -13.67 8.27
CA ALA A 5 -9.65 -13.45 9.66
C ALA A 5 -8.54 -13.17 10.67
N ASN A 6 -7.32 -13.61 10.39
CA ASN A 6 -6.18 -13.38 11.29
C ASN A 6 -5.01 -12.79 10.49
N PRO A 7 -4.96 -11.46 10.31
CA PRO A 7 -3.84 -10.79 9.66
C PRO A 7 -2.53 -11.16 10.35
N GLY A 8 -1.61 -11.79 9.60
CA GLY A 8 -0.34 -12.32 10.13
C GLY A 8 -0.27 -13.84 10.27
N HIS A 9 -1.41 -14.54 10.28
CA HIS A 9 -1.49 -16.00 10.38
C HIS A 9 -2.28 -16.65 9.23
N VAL A 10 -2.25 -16.02 8.05
CA VAL A 10 -2.91 -16.56 6.85
C VAL A 10 -2.11 -17.75 6.30
N PRO A 11 -2.71 -18.94 6.17
CA PRO A 11 -2.00 -20.13 5.72
C PRO A 11 -1.67 -20.06 4.22
N LEU A 12 -0.57 -20.72 3.80
CA LEU A 12 -0.10 -20.74 2.41
C LEU A 12 -1.15 -21.21 1.39
N GLN A 13 -2.08 -22.06 1.80
CA GLN A 13 -3.19 -22.50 0.94
C GLN A 13 -4.11 -21.36 0.51
N ASP A 14 -4.31 -20.35 1.36
CA ASP A 14 -5.17 -19.21 1.04
C ASP A 14 -4.42 -18.24 0.13
N TRP A 15 -3.12 -18.05 0.34
CA TRP A 15 -2.27 -17.32 -0.61
C TRP A 15 -2.24 -17.97 -1.99
N ARG A 16 -2.16 -19.31 -2.03
CA ARG A 16 -2.27 -20.07 -3.29
C ARG A 16 -3.64 -19.88 -3.95
N ALA A 17 -4.72 -19.85 -3.19
CA ALA A 17 -6.06 -19.59 -3.72
C ALA A 17 -6.17 -18.17 -4.30
N ILE A 18 -5.61 -17.17 -3.60
CA ILE A 18 -5.57 -15.78 -4.07
C ILE A 18 -4.76 -15.64 -5.35
N TYR A 19 -3.57 -16.26 -5.40
CA TYR A 19 -2.75 -16.32 -6.60
C TYR A 19 -3.51 -16.93 -7.79
N ARG A 20 -4.37 -17.92 -7.55
CA ARG A 20 -5.23 -18.55 -8.56
C ARG A 20 -6.51 -17.78 -8.88
N GLY A 21 -6.71 -16.60 -8.29
CA GLY A 21 -7.83 -15.71 -8.61
C GLY A 21 -8.85 -15.51 -7.50
N ALA A 22 -8.72 -16.12 -6.33
CA ALA A 22 -9.62 -15.83 -5.22
C ALA A 22 -9.46 -14.37 -4.75
N HIS A 23 -10.56 -13.68 -4.50
CA HIS A 23 -10.55 -12.34 -3.93
C HIS A 23 -10.31 -12.39 -2.41
N PRO A 24 -9.31 -11.69 -1.87
CA PRO A 24 -9.17 -11.52 -0.43
C PRO A 24 -10.24 -10.57 0.10
N GLU A 25 -10.72 -10.83 1.31
CA GLU A 25 -11.62 -9.97 2.06
C GLU A 25 -11.14 -9.91 3.50
N LEU A 26 -11.02 -8.72 4.07
CA LEU A 26 -10.63 -8.57 5.47
C LEU A 26 -11.80 -8.86 6.39
N ASP A 27 -11.52 -9.58 7.48
CA ASP A 27 -12.50 -9.72 8.55
C ASP A 27 -12.83 -8.33 9.15
N PRO A 28 -14.12 -7.98 9.28
CA PRO A 28 -14.55 -6.72 9.86
C PRO A 28 -13.91 -6.40 11.23
N ALA A 29 -13.52 -7.40 12.01
CA ALA A 29 -12.80 -7.24 13.27
C ALA A 29 -11.49 -6.45 13.13
N CYS A 30 -10.85 -6.48 11.96
CA CYS A 30 -9.61 -5.74 11.69
C CYS A 30 -9.82 -4.21 11.69
N ARG A 31 -11.04 -3.74 11.40
CA ARG A 31 -11.35 -2.31 11.18
C ARG A 31 -11.06 -1.46 12.43
N ALA A 32 -11.33 -1.99 13.62
CA ALA A 32 -11.09 -1.28 14.87
C ALA A 32 -9.59 -1.03 15.11
N GLY A 33 -8.74 -2.04 14.87
CA GLY A 33 -7.29 -1.92 15.01
C GLY A 33 -6.69 -0.91 14.04
N ILE A 34 -7.12 -0.92 12.77
CA ILE A 34 -6.70 0.05 11.75
C ILE A 34 -7.06 1.48 12.18
N ALA A 35 -8.32 1.70 12.61
CA ALA A 35 -8.78 3.02 13.03
C ALA A 35 -8.01 3.53 14.26
N ALA A 36 -7.77 2.67 15.25
CA ALA A 36 -6.98 3.02 16.43
C ALA A 36 -5.53 3.39 16.08
N SER A 37 -4.92 2.65 15.14
CA SER A 37 -3.58 2.94 14.60
C SER A 37 -3.51 4.31 13.94
N ALA A 38 -4.46 4.62 13.05
CA ALA A 38 -4.53 5.90 12.37
C ALA A 38 -4.70 7.06 13.37
N ALA A 39 -5.57 6.88 14.38
CA ALA A 39 -5.77 7.88 15.43
C ALA A 39 -4.50 8.11 16.27
N SER A 40 -3.64 7.10 16.43
CA SER A 40 -2.33 7.28 17.08
C SER A 40 -1.43 8.21 16.29
N VAL A 41 -1.37 8.08 14.96
CA VAL A 41 -0.60 8.99 14.10
C VAL A 41 -1.13 10.42 14.21
N SER A 42 -2.45 10.61 14.20
CA SER A 42 -3.05 11.93 14.40
C SER A 42 -2.67 12.55 15.76
N ARG A 43 -2.66 11.75 16.84
CA ARG A 43 -2.20 12.21 18.16
C ARG A 43 -0.71 12.54 18.20
N ILE A 44 0.12 11.82 17.43
CA ILE A 44 1.56 12.08 17.33
C ILE A 44 1.79 13.42 16.63
N ILE A 45 1.15 13.65 15.49
CA ILE A 45 1.27 14.90 14.73
C ILE A 45 0.83 16.10 15.60
N ALA A 46 -0.25 15.95 16.37
CA ALA A 46 -0.76 17.00 17.24
C ALA A 46 0.19 17.42 18.39
N LYS A 47 1.25 16.66 18.68
CA LYS A 47 2.27 17.04 19.69
C LYS A 47 3.32 18.00 19.15
N ASP A 48 3.35 18.22 17.84
CA ASP A 48 4.30 19.10 17.15
C ASP A 48 5.79 18.71 17.33
N GLU A 49 6.05 17.45 17.67
CA GLU A 49 7.41 16.89 17.78
C GLU A 49 7.84 16.23 16.46
N PRO A 50 9.14 16.27 16.09
CA PRO A 50 9.64 15.60 14.91
C PRO A 50 9.62 14.08 15.09
N VAL A 51 8.92 13.39 14.19
CA VAL A 51 8.80 11.92 14.15
C VAL A 51 9.13 11.40 12.76
N TYR A 52 10.17 10.56 12.72
CA TYR A 52 10.74 10.03 11.49
C TYR A 52 9.68 9.38 10.59
N GLY A 53 9.61 9.85 9.34
CA GLY A 53 8.71 9.30 8.32
C GLY A 53 7.24 9.67 8.49
N ILE A 54 6.90 10.48 9.49
CA ILE A 54 5.54 11.04 9.69
C ILE A 54 5.54 12.52 9.31
N ASN A 55 6.32 13.34 10.01
CA ASN A 55 6.42 14.79 9.79
C ASN A 55 7.87 15.26 9.65
N THR A 56 8.76 14.38 9.19
CA THR A 56 10.15 14.72 8.87
C THR A 56 10.48 14.36 7.43
N GLY A 57 11.62 14.84 6.94
CA GLY A 57 12.23 14.28 5.74
C GLY A 57 12.74 12.83 5.92
N PHE A 58 13.36 12.30 4.87
CA PHE A 58 13.89 10.92 4.82
C PHE A 58 15.42 10.92 4.69
N GLY A 59 16.07 9.84 5.14
CA GLY A 59 17.53 9.70 5.08
C GLY A 59 18.24 10.83 5.82
N ARG A 60 19.04 11.64 5.12
CA ARG A 60 19.78 12.77 5.71
C ARG A 60 18.87 13.82 6.37
N LEU A 61 17.61 13.91 5.95
CA LEU A 61 16.62 14.87 6.46
C LEU A 61 15.71 14.27 7.55
N ALA A 62 16.05 13.09 8.08
CA ALA A 62 15.27 12.37 9.09
C ALA A 62 14.98 13.17 10.38
N THR A 63 15.78 14.20 10.68
CA THR A 63 15.62 15.06 11.86
C THR A 63 15.02 16.42 11.55
N VAL A 64 14.77 16.72 10.27
CA VAL A 64 14.22 18.01 9.83
C VAL A 64 12.70 17.88 9.78
N ARG A 65 12.01 18.61 10.66
CA ARG A 65 10.55 18.70 10.65
C ARG A 65 10.07 19.39 9.37
N ILE A 66 8.99 18.86 8.80
CA ILE A 66 8.28 19.41 7.65
C ILE A 66 6.97 19.99 8.16
N ASP A 67 6.59 21.17 7.65
CA ASP A 67 5.35 21.82 8.05
C ASP A 67 4.12 21.06 7.56
N ASP A 68 3.04 21.12 8.34
CA ASP A 68 1.81 20.35 8.10
C ASP A 68 1.22 20.61 6.70
N VAL A 69 1.35 21.85 6.19
CA VAL A 69 0.94 22.26 4.84
C VAL A 69 1.69 21.54 3.73
N ASP A 70 2.95 21.14 3.98
CA ASP A 70 3.80 20.47 3.01
C ASP A 70 3.76 18.94 3.12
N LEU A 71 3.17 18.39 4.18
CA LEU A 71 3.15 16.94 4.41
C LEU A 71 2.44 16.17 3.30
N GLU A 72 1.34 16.68 2.76
CA GLU A 72 0.63 16.02 1.66
C GLU A 72 1.50 15.96 0.40
N ALA A 73 2.15 17.07 0.05
CA ALA A 73 3.08 17.14 -1.08
C ALA A 73 4.28 16.21 -0.87
N LEU A 74 4.83 16.14 0.35
CA LEU A 74 5.89 15.21 0.71
C LEU A 74 5.48 13.75 0.45
N GLN A 75 4.32 13.32 0.96
CA GLN A 75 3.85 11.94 0.78
C GLN A 75 3.63 11.60 -0.69
N ARG A 76 3.03 12.53 -1.48
CA ARG A 76 2.86 12.35 -2.92
C ARG A 76 4.21 12.23 -3.62
N ASN A 77 5.16 13.12 -3.34
CA ASN A 77 6.47 13.14 -4.00
C ASN A 77 7.30 11.90 -3.67
N ILE A 78 7.17 11.33 -2.48
CA ILE A 78 7.84 10.07 -2.12
C ILE A 78 7.32 8.92 -2.96
N VAL A 79 6.00 8.79 -3.09
CA VAL A 79 5.40 7.77 -3.96
C VAL A 79 5.93 7.90 -5.39
N LEU A 80 5.90 9.11 -5.95
CA LEU A 80 6.30 9.33 -7.35
C LEU A 80 7.80 9.13 -7.57
N SER A 81 8.65 9.63 -6.67
CA SER A 81 10.11 9.46 -6.78
C SER A 81 10.57 8.01 -6.59
N HIS A 82 9.84 7.22 -5.81
CA HIS A 82 10.17 5.82 -5.55
C HIS A 82 9.55 4.85 -6.55
N ALA A 83 8.60 5.29 -7.38
CA ALA A 83 8.03 4.51 -8.49
C ALA A 83 9.04 4.36 -9.65
N ALA A 84 10.25 3.89 -9.32
CA ALA A 84 11.42 3.79 -10.19
C ALA A 84 11.73 2.33 -10.59
N GLY A 85 10.74 1.44 -10.47
CA GLY A 85 10.85 0.07 -11.00
C GLY A 85 11.05 0.05 -12.52
N VAL A 86 11.75 -0.95 -13.02
CA VAL A 86 12.12 -1.11 -14.44
C VAL A 86 11.87 -2.53 -14.96
N GLY A 87 11.99 -2.70 -16.27
CA GLY A 87 11.77 -3.97 -16.95
C GLY A 87 10.30 -4.29 -17.16
N ASP A 88 10.02 -5.53 -17.56
CA ASP A 88 8.67 -5.99 -17.83
C ASP A 88 7.79 -5.95 -16.57
N ALA A 89 6.50 -5.71 -16.77
CA ALA A 89 5.54 -5.79 -15.69
C ALA A 89 5.47 -7.21 -15.13
N MET A 90 5.40 -7.34 -13.80
CA MET A 90 5.20 -8.63 -13.16
C MET A 90 3.85 -9.23 -13.58
N PRO A 91 3.72 -10.56 -13.62
CA PRO A 91 2.45 -11.20 -13.98
C PRO A 91 1.31 -10.73 -13.06
N ILE A 92 0.13 -10.49 -13.64
CA ILE A 92 -1.06 -10.02 -12.90
C ILE A 92 -1.36 -10.87 -11.63
N PRO A 93 -1.28 -12.21 -11.65
CA PRO A 93 -1.45 -13.01 -10.43
C PRO A 93 -0.44 -12.69 -9.32
N VAL A 94 0.80 -12.32 -9.68
CA VAL A 94 1.86 -11.94 -8.73
C VAL A 94 1.58 -10.55 -8.16
N ALA A 95 1.22 -9.58 -8.99
CA ALA A 95 0.85 -8.23 -8.53
C ALA A 95 -0.36 -8.27 -7.59
N ARG A 96 -1.40 -9.05 -7.93
CA ARG A 96 -2.57 -9.26 -7.06
C ARG A 96 -2.20 -9.91 -5.73
N LEU A 97 -1.30 -10.90 -5.73
CA LEU A 97 -0.82 -11.51 -4.49
C LEU A 97 -0.04 -10.49 -3.65
N MET A 98 0.84 -9.69 -4.26
CA MET A 98 1.57 -8.60 -3.58
C MET A 98 0.62 -7.59 -2.93
N MET A 99 -0.42 -7.15 -3.66
CA MET A 99 -1.47 -6.27 -3.14
C MET A 99 -2.20 -6.91 -1.95
N SER A 100 -2.53 -8.19 -2.03
CA SER A 100 -3.23 -8.94 -0.97
C SER A 100 -2.38 -9.10 0.29
N LEU A 101 -1.08 -9.35 0.12
CA LEU A 101 -0.11 -9.38 1.21
C LEU A 101 -0.01 -8.01 1.88
N LYS A 102 0.07 -6.93 1.08
CA LYS A 102 0.09 -5.55 1.60
C LYS A 102 -1.19 -5.23 2.37
N LEU A 103 -2.36 -5.56 1.82
CA LEU A 103 -3.66 -5.39 2.48
C LEU A 103 -3.66 -6.05 3.86
N THR A 104 -3.19 -7.30 3.92
CA THR A 104 -3.14 -8.08 5.17
C THR A 104 -2.12 -7.53 6.16
N SER A 105 -0.96 -7.06 5.71
CA SER A 105 0.00 -6.38 6.60
C SER A 105 -0.60 -5.12 7.22
N LEU A 106 -1.30 -4.29 6.43
CA LEU A 106 -1.95 -3.08 6.93
C LEU A 106 -3.10 -3.41 7.91
N ALA A 107 -3.81 -4.52 7.67
CA ALA A 107 -4.92 -4.96 8.50
C ALA A 107 -4.54 -5.39 9.91
N GLN A 108 -3.24 -5.62 10.19
CA GLN A 108 -2.75 -5.86 11.56
C GLN A 108 -2.92 -4.64 12.48
N GLY A 109 -3.20 -3.44 11.95
CA GLY A 109 -3.47 -2.26 12.76
C GLY A 109 -2.22 -1.65 13.41
N ALA A 110 -1.04 -1.90 12.85
CA ALA A 110 0.24 -1.40 13.37
C ALA A 110 0.94 -0.38 12.44
N SER A 111 0.28 0.05 11.36
CA SER A 111 0.90 0.87 10.30
C SER A 111 0.47 2.33 10.28
N GLY A 112 -0.49 2.75 11.10
CA GLY A 112 -0.97 4.14 11.11
C GLY A 112 -1.70 4.61 9.85
N VAL A 113 -1.99 3.70 8.91
CA VAL A 113 -2.66 4.03 7.64
C VAL A 113 -4.13 4.39 7.85
N ARG A 114 -4.65 5.30 7.04
CA ARG A 114 -6.08 5.68 7.08
C ARG A 114 -6.97 4.49 6.67
N PRO A 115 -8.14 4.29 7.31
CA PRO A 115 -9.09 3.23 6.91
C PRO A 115 -9.50 3.30 5.43
N GLY A 116 -9.63 4.52 4.87
CA GLY A 116 -9.99 4.71 3.46
C GLY A 116 -8.95 4.15 2.49
N THR A 117 -7.65 4.19 2.84
CA THR A 117 -6.58 3.61 2.01
C THR A 117 -6.68 2.09 1.96
N VAL A 118 -6.97 1.45 3.11
CA VAL A 118 -7.18 0.00 3.18
C VAL A 118 -8.44 -0.40 2.39
N ALA A 119 -9.53 0.35 2.55
CA ALA A 119 -10.77 0.12 1.82
C ALA A 119 -10.59 0.26 0.29
N LEU A 120 -9.80 1.24 -0.17
CA LEU A 120 -9.48 1.38 -1.59
C LEU A 120 -8.70 0.17 -2.11
N LEU A 121 -7.67 -0.28 -1.39
CA LEU A 121 -6.87 -1.44 -1.78
C LEU A 121 -7.72 -2.73 -1.84
N GLU A 122 -8.60 -2.93 -0.86
CA GLU A 122 -9.58 -4.02 -0.83
C GLU A 122 -10.51 -3.97 -2.06
N ALA A 123 -11.09 -2.79 -2.35
CA ALA A 123 -11.97 -2.60 -3.50
C ALA A 123 -11.25 -2.81 -4.85
N MET A 124 -9.98 -2.42 -4.97
CA MET A 124 -9.18 -2.69 -6.17
C MET A 124 -9.02 -4.21 -6.39
N LEU A 125 -8.71 -4.96 -5.33
CA LEU A 125 -8.56 -6.42 -5.38
C LEU A 125 -9.87 -7.14 -5.75
N GLU A 126 -10.98 -6.69 -5.17
CA GLU A 126 -12.34 -7.15 -5.47
C GLU A 126 -12.70 -6.91 -6.93
N LYS A 127 -12.52 -5.68 -7.42
CA LYS A 127 -12.86 -5.27 -8.80
C LYS A 127 -11.86 -5.72 -9.87
N GLY A 128 -10.77 -6.39 -9.47
CA GLY A 128 -9.74 -6.84 -10.41
C GLY A 128 -8.84 -5.73 -10.95
N LEU A 129 -8.82 -4.56 -10.32
CA LEU A 129 -7.99 -3.41 -10.71
C LEU A 129 -6.55 -3.67 -10.27
N THR A 130 -5.69 -4.10 -11.20
CA THR A 130 -4.30 -4.49 -10.87
C THR A 130 -3.31 -3.54 -11.56
N PRO A 131 -2.54 -2.73 -10.81
CA PRO A 131 -1.52 -1.88 -11.41
C PRO A 131 -0.48 -2.68 -12.20
N LEU A 132 -0.02 -2.14 -13.32
CA LEU A 132 1.13 -2.68 -14.05
C LEU A 132 2.41 -2.28 -13.31
N ILE A 133 3.01 -3.24 -12.59
CA ILE A 133 4.16 -2.99 -11.73
C ILE A 133 5.40 -3.65 -12.34
N PRO A 134 6.46 -2.89 -12.66
CA PRO A 134 7.71 -3.45 -13.16
C PRO A 134 8.32 -4.47 -12.19
N ALA A 135 8.86 -5.56 -12.72
CA ALA A 135 9.37 -6.68 -11.92
C ALA A 135 10.76 -6.44 -11.30
N GLN A 136 11.48 -5.41 -11.73
CA GLN A 136 12.83 -5.09 -11.24
C GLN A 136 12.89 -3.70 -10.58
N GLY A 137 13.84 -3.51 -9.66
CA GLY A 137 14.10 -2.23 -8.99
C GLY A 137 14.15 -2.31 -7.47
N SER A 138 13.58 -3.35 -6.86
CA SER A 138 13.79 -3.64 -5.43
C SER A 138 15.12 -4.37 -5.21
N VAL A 139 15.78 -4.05 -4.10
CA VAL A 139 16.95 -4.78 -3.57
C VAL A 139 16.64 -5.56 -2.30
N GLY A 140 15.39 -5.52 -1.81
CA GLY A 140 14.94 -6.28 -0.64
C GLY A 140 15.52 -5.86 0.73
N ALA A 141 16.32 -4.81 0.81
CA ALA A 141 17.05 -4.43 2.02
C ALA A 141 16.18 -3.68 3.05
N SER A 142 15.41 -2.68 2.62
CA SER A 142 14.55 -1.82 3.46
C SER A 142 13.05 -2.02 3.16
N GLY A 143 12.73 -3.09 2.42
CA GLY A 143 11.41 -3.36 1.85
C GLY A 143 11.36 -3.10 0.34
N ASP A 144 10.28 -3.56 -0.28
CA ASP A 144 10.09 -3.49 -1.74
C ASP A 144 9.57 -2.12 -2.19
N LEU A 145 10.35 -1.07 -1.95
CA LEU A 145 9.94 0.33 -2.16
C LEU A 145 9.48 0.59 -3.59
N ALA A 146 10.27 0.20 -4.59
CA ALA A 146 9.96 0.48 -5.99
C ALA A 146 8.63 -0.12 -6.47
N PRO A 147 8.37 -1.43 -6.34
CA PRO A 147 7.10 -2.01 -6.77
C PRO A 147 5.91 -1.55 -5.92
N LEU A 148 6.09 -1.31 -4.62
CA LEU A 148 5.01 -0.78 -3.77
C LEU A 148 4.70 0.68 -4.05
N ALA A 149 5.67 1.48 -4.48
CA ALA A 149 5.46 2.85 -4.91
C ALA A 149 4.65 2.91 -6.21
N HIS A 150 4.85 1.98 -7.16
CA HIS A 150 3.99 1.83 -8.34
C HIS A 150 2.53 1.49 -7.97
N LEU A 151 2.32 0.60 -6.99
CA LEU A 151 0.97 0.36 -6.43
C LEU A 151 0.37 1.63 -5.84
N ALA A 152 1.12 2.33 -4.97
CA ALA A 152 0.64 3.55 -4.34
C ALA A 152 0.37 4.67 -5.35
N ALA A 153 1.17 4.79 -6.41
CA ALA A 153 0.97 5.74 -7.50
C ALA A 153 -0.37 5.49 -8.19
N ALA A 154 -0.70 4.24 -8.48
CA ALA A 154 -2.01 3.89 -9.06
C ALA A 154 -3.17 4.24 -8.13
N MET A 155 -3.01 4.03 -6.82
CA MET A 155 -4.03 4.40 -5.82
C MET A 155 -4.27 5.92 -5.72
N ILE A 156 -3.31 6.76 -6.12
CA ILE A 156 -3.45 8.23 -6.18
C ILE A 156 -3.69 8.76 -7.60
N GLY A 157 -4.12 7.88 -8.51
CA GLY A 157 -4.49 8.25 -9.88
C GLY A 157 -3.29 8.51 -10.79
N THR A 158 -2.23 7.70 -10.71
CA THR A 158 -1.06 7.82 -11.57
C THR A 158 -0.54 6.44 -12.02
N GLY A 159 -0.22 6.29 -13.30
CA GLY A 159 0.25 5.03 -13.88
C GLY A 159 -0.88 4.20 -14.48
N THR A 160 -0.56 2.98 -14.92
CA THR A 160 -1.47 2.14 -15.70
C THR A 160 -2.02 0.98 -14.87
N ILE A 161 -3.30 0.67 -15.04
CA ILE A 161 -4.00 -0.45 -14.39
C ILE A 161 -4.49 -1.44 -15.45
N SER A 162 -4.30 -2.73 -15.19
CA SER A 162 -4.92 -3.82 -15.93
C SER A 162 -6.30 -4.16 -15.35
N VAL A 163 -7.31 -4.18 -16.20
CA VAL A 163 -8.71 -4.51 -15.88
C VAL A 163 -9.31 -5.33 -17.02
N GLY A 164 -9.72 -6.56 -16.75
CA GLY A 164 -10.34 -7.41 -17.78
C GLY A 164 -9.45 -7.67 -19.01
N GLY A 165 -8.12 -7.64 -18.83
CA GLY A 165 -7.15 -7.76 -19.93
C GLY A 165 -6.90 -6.48 -20.73
N GLN A 166 -7.57 -5.37 -20.39
CA GLN A 166 -7.32 -4.05 -20.95
C GLN A 166 -6.43 -3.22 -20.03
N HIS A 167 -5.69 -2.28 -20.61
CA HIS A 167 -4.86 -1.33 -19.87
C HIS A 167 -5.49 0.05 -19.93
N VAL A 168 -5.68 0.66 -18.77
CA VAL A 168 -6.27 1.99 -18.61
C VAL A 168 -5.38 2.84 -17.72
N GLU A 169 -5.38 4.15 -17.95
CA GLU A 169 -4.74 5.10 -17.05
C GLU A 169 -5.49 5.17 -15.71
N ALA A 170 -4.75 5.18 -14.61
CA ALA A 170 -5.30 5.43 -13.30
C ALA A 170 -5.74 6.90 -13.21
N SER A 171 -6.93 7.14 -12.68
CA SER A 171 -7.47 8.48 -12.42
C SER A 171 -8.02 8.54 -11.00
N ALA A 172 -7.78 9.66 -10.31
CA ALA A 172 -8.33 9.93 -8.97
C ALA A 172 -9.82 10.22 -8.99
#